data_AF-A0A7R9ANB7-F1
#
_entry.id   AF-A0A7R9ANB7-F1
#
_cell.length_a   1.000
_cell.length_b   1.000
_cell.length_c   1.000
_cell.angle_alpha   90.00
_cell.angle_beta   90.00
_cell.angle_gamma   90.00
#
_symmetry.space_group_name_H-M   'P 1'
#
loop_
_entity.id
_entity.type
_entity.pdbx_description
1 polymer ?
#
loop_
_entity_poly.entity_id
_entity_poly.type
_entity_poly.pdbx_seq_one_letter_code
_entity_poly.pdbx_strand_id
1 'polypeptide(L)' 'MTIHPKIQPEDVEDYSSLGYCGVMEGKIPDSKPMGYPFDRPIQSMDNFFTPNFKVIDLTIKNVN' A
#
# COMPACT_ATOMS: atom_id res chain seq x y z
N MET A 1 14.88 -9.23 14.84
CA MET A 1 14.23 -8.79 13.58
C MET A 1 13.37 -9.96 13.13
N THR A 2 12.18 -10.08 13.69
CA THR A 2 11.32 -11.24 13.44
C THR A 2 10.39 -10.86 12.31
N ILE A 3 10.50 -11.56 11.19
CA ILE A 3 9.56 -11.51 10.09
C ILE A 3 8.30 -12.20 10.62
N HIS A 4 7.20 -11.48 10.77
CA HIS A 4 5.92 -12.14 11.04
C HIS A 4 5.62 -13.10 9.88
N PRO A 5 5.12 -14.31 10.18
CA PRO A 5 4.95 -15.35 9.20
C PRO A 5 4.08 -14.84 8.06
N LYS A 6 4.42 -15.29 6.86
CA LYS A 6 3.81 -14.94 5.57
C LYS A 6 2.28 -14.80 5.73
N ILE A 7 1.78 -13.57 5.62
CA ILE A 7 0.34 -13.26 5.60
C ILE A 7 -0.28 -14.11 4.50
N GLN A 8 -1.23 -14.97 4.86
CA GLN A 8 -1.96 -15.75 3.89
C GLN A 8 -3.20 -14.96 3.42
N PRO A 9 -3.71 -15.21 2.21
CA PRO A 9 -4.87 -14.49 1.68
C PRO A 9 -6.12 -14.51 2.57
N GLU A 10 -6.27 -15.56 3.38
CA GLU A 10 -7.35 -15.74 4.36
C GLU A 10 -7.28 -14.77 5.56
N ASP A 11 -6.09 -14.22 5.88
CA ASP A 11 -5.89 -13.35 7.04
C ASP A 11 -6.19 -11.87 6.71
N VAL A 12 -6.49 -11.55 5.45
CA VAL A 12 -6.66 -10.16 4.97
C VAL A 12 -7.83 -9.45 5.66
N GLU A 13 -8.86 -10.19 6.10
CA GLU A 13 -9.98 -9.62 6.86
C GLU A 13 -9.58 -9.16 8.27
N ASP A 14 -8.63 -9.86 8.92
CA ASP A 14 -8.15 -9.53 10.27
C ASP A 14 -7.22 -8.29 10.30
N TYR A 15 -6.71 -7.88 9.14
CA TYR A 15 -5.78 -6.75 8.98
C TYR A 15 -6.39 -5.56 8.20
N SER A 16 -7.71 -5.39 8.29
CA SER A 16 -8.48 -4.37 7.55
C SER A 16 -7.94 -2.93 7.63
N SER A 17 -7.18 -2.60 8.69
CA SER A 17 -6.63 -1.26 8.93
C SER A 17 -5.10 -1.20 8.94
N LEU A 18 -4.40 -2.21 8.43
CA LEU A 18 -2.93 -2.32 8.50
C LEU A 18 -2.19 -1.07 7.98
N GLY A 19 -2.64 -0.52 6.85
CA GLY A 19 -2.02 0.64 6.23
C GLY A 19 -2.07 1.93 7.06
N TYR A 20 -3.03 2.02 7.99
CA TYR A 20 -3.24 3.21 8.84
C TYR A 20 -2.90 2.97 10.32
N CYS A 21 -3.28 1.81 10.85
CA CYS A 21 -3.16 1.47 12.27
C CYS A 21 -1.95 0.56 12.58
N GLY A 22 -1.32 -0.03 11.56
CA GLY A 22 -0.25 -1.00 11.76
C GLY A 22 -0.77 -2.36 12.24
N VAL A 23 0.09 -3.08 12.98
CA VAL A 23 -0.21 -4.40 13.54
C VAL A 23 -0.35 -4.31 15.06
N MET A 24 -1.22 -5.14 15.63
CA MET A 24 -1.44 -5.18 17.08
C MET A 24 -0.16 -5.49 17.85
N GLU A 25 0.62 -6.46 17.36
CA GLU A 25 1.94 -6.78 17.88
C GLU A 25 2.92 -7.00 16.73
N GLY A 26 4.14 -6.49 16.89
CA GLY A 26 5.23 -6.70 15.96
C GLY A 26 5.57 -5.52 15.06
N LYS A 27 6.27 -5.83 13.97
CA LYS A 27 6.69 -4.84 12.97
C LYS A 27 5.71 -4.82 11.82
N ILE A 28 5.53 -3.64 11.22
CA ILE A 28 4.75 -3.47 10.00
C ILE A 28 5.31 -4.41 8.92
N PRO A 29 4.45 -5.24 8.28
CA PRO A 29 4.87 -6.27 7.33
C PRO A 29 5.22 -5.70 5.95
N ASP A 30 5.21 -4.37 5.79
CA ASP A 30 5.79 -3.67 4.65
C ASP A 30 7.14 -3.04 5.05
N SER A 31 8.16 -3.32 4.25
CA SER A 31 9.52 -2.77 4.43
C SER A 31 9.72 -1.44 3.70
N LYS A 32 8.78 -1.03 2.86
CA LYS A 32 8.83 0.25 2.16
C LYS A 32 8.44 1.39 3.10
N PRO A 33 8.94 2.62 2.83
CA PRO A 33 8.42 3.81 3.49
C PRO A 33 6.90 3.90 3.30
N MET A 34 6.18 4.29 4.35
CA MET A 34 4.74 4.55 4.23
C MET A 34 4.49 5.62 3.17
N GLY A 35 3.61 5.32 2.21
CA GLY A 35 3.35 6.19 1.07
C GLY A 35 4.21 5.93 -0.17
N TYR A 36 5.17 5.01 -0.11
CA TYR A 36 5.90 4.55 -1.30
C TYR A 36 4.92 4.11 -2.40
N PRO A 37 5.12 4.51 -3.66
CA PRO A 37 6.26 5.25 -4.23
C PRO A 37 6.09 6.78 -4.31
N PHE A 38 5.08 7.33 -3.63
CA PHE A 38 4.74 8.76 -3.65
C PHE A 38 5.26 9.54 -2.42
N ASP A 39 6.07 8.91 -1.56
CA ASP A 39 6.63 9.51 -0.35
C ASP A 39 7.69 10.60 -0.61
N ARG A 40 8.20 10.69 -1.84
CA ARG A 40 9.30 11.58 -2.23
C ARG A 40 8.94 12.47 -3.43
N PRO A 41 9.63 13.61 -3.63
CA PRO A 41 9.41 14.46 -4.79
C PRO A 41 9.63 13.73 -6.12
N ILE A 42 8.62 13.79 -7.00
CA ILE A 42 8.68 13.24 -8.35
C ILE A 42 9.22 14.31 -9.29
N GLN A 43 10.34 14.04 -9.94
CA GLN A 43 11.02 15.02 -10.81
C GLN A 43 10.38 15.13 -12.20
N SER A 44 9.85 14.02 -12.73
CA SER A 44 9.19 13.97 -14.04
C SER A 44 8.20 12.82 -14.07
N MET A 45 6.98 13.07 -14.54
CA MET A 45 5.92 12.06 -14.67
C MET A 45 6.23 11.03 -15.75
N ASP A 46 6.90 11.44 -16.83
CA ASP A 46 7.25 10.56 -17.96
C ASP A 46 8.18 9.43 -17.53
N ASN A 47 9.04 9.69 -16.54
CA ASN A 47 10.01 8.73 -16.01
C ASN A 47 9.54 8.05 -14.71
N PHE A 48 8.39 8.42 -14.17
CA PHE A 48 7.91 7.89 -12.90
C PHE A 48 7.23 6.52 -13.08
N PHE A 49 6.50 6.34 -14.17
CA PHE A 49 5.78 5.09 -14.43
C PHE A 49 6.72 4.01 -14.98
N THR A 50 6.88 2.94 -14.22
CA THR A 50 7.58 1.73 -14.64
C THR A 50 6.59 0.67 -15.17
N PRO A 51 7.06 -0.39 -15.86
CA PRO A 51 6.16 -1.41 -16.44
C PRO A 51 5.25 -2.14 -15.43
N ASN A 52 5.58 -2.10 -14.13
CA ASN A 52 4.78 -2.68 -13.05
C ASN A 52 3.75 -1.70 -12.45
N PHE A 53 3.61 -0.48 -12.99
CA PHE A 53 2.53 0.44 -12.65
C PHE A 53 1.35 0.26 -13.59
N LYS A 54 0.15 0.45 -13.05
CA LYS A 54 -1.10 0.53 -13.81
C LYS A 54 -1.92 1.70 -13.31
N VAL A 55 -2.32 2.59 -14.22
CA VAL A 55 -3.23 3.71 -13.94
C VAL A 55 -4.55 3.43 -14.65
N ILE A 56 -5.65 3.63 -13.94
CA ILE A 56 -7.01 3.37 -14.43
C ILE A 56 -7.88 4.58 -14.08
N ASP A 57 -8.57 5.13 -15.07
CA ASP A 57 -9.50 6.23 -14.87
C ASP A 57 -10.80 5.73 -14.21
N LEU A 58 -11.19 6.36 -13.11
CA LEU A 58 -12.41 6.03 -12.36
C LEU A 58 -13.31 7.27 -12.22
N THR A 59 -14.62 7.06 -12.22
CA THR A 59 -15.61 8.13 -11.97
C THR A 59 -16.36 7.84 -10.68
N ILE A 60 -16.21 8.71 -9.68
CA ILE A 60 -16.97 8.65 -8.43
C ILE A 60 -18.26 9.46 -8.62
N LYS A 61 -19.42 8.84 -8.41
CA LYS A 61 -20.73 9.49 -8.48
C LYS A 61 -21.40 9.43 -7.13
N ASN A 62 -21.77 10.59 -6.59
CA ASN A 62 -22.71 10.65 -5.48
C ASN A 62 -24.11 10.40 -6.03
N VAL A 63 -24.83 9.46 -5.41
CA VAL A 63 -26.22 9.15 -5.72
C VAL A 63 -27.00 9.45 -4.45
N ASN A 64 -27.86 10.46 -4.52
CA ASN A 64 -28.78 10.81 -3.43
C ASN A 64 -29.92 9.81 -3.34
#